data_AF-S2JPA0-F1
#
_entry.id   AF-S2JPA0-F1
#
_cell.length_a   1.000
_cell.length_b   1.000
_cell.length_c   1.000
_cell.angle_alpha   90.00
_cell.angle_beta   90.00
_cell.angle_gamma   90.00
#
_symmetry.space_group_name_H-M   'P 1'
#
loop_
_entity.id
_entity.type
_entity.pdbx_description
1 polymer ?
#
loop_
_entity_poly.entity_id
_entity_poly.type
_entity_poly.pdbx_seq_one_letter_code
_entity_poly.pdbx_strand_id
1 'polypeptide(L)'
;MSDIASMVSFTHSEIILSNRHSSNASLISTITATVVQELYSTVYQIPSSLFRLATDIWSHVRREPKKPTWNIQTTIVMGFLQAFRDQSLTNSLEFWRLMLIAPTLIKPLTSKTESEYIIVKRRNLCGILKKLDQQEKGSRLEAEWMSAISTWEKIYGGPTPAMPASNNATLLLEAPPCCEKIVFYLHGGAYCAMSAQTHRILTHKISKSTKRRVLAVNYRLAPETKFPGALYDVVQSYLYLIDPNEKHRLDPKNIIVMGDSAGGGLCLAMMLYLRDHGLPQPEGAVLISPWVDLTFSYPSWKDASLYDYLPSNPAELTAMNPAHLYLDDQELIRHPYVSPIFADNFSNMPPMLIQSGGCESLRDEICDLTTKIKDSKSTMVHHEIYEDMVHVFQAFPFAKSSEAIESIGWWAKFGIPLITQFKANFEETTTIVS
;
A
#
# COMPACT_ATOMS: atom_id res chain seq x y z
N MET A 1 -16.74 -7.04 36.92
CA MET A 1 -15.69 -5.99 37.00
C MET A 1 -14.31 -6.58 37.31
N SER A 2 -14.17 -7.58 38.19
CA SER A 2 -12.89 -8.22 38.52
C SER A 2 -12.28 -9.10 37.40
N ASP A 3 -13.11 -9.81 36.64
CA ASP A 3 -12.63 -10.85 35.71
C ASP A 3 -12.19 -10.34 34.33
N ILE A 4 -12.51 -9.09 34.00
CA ILE A 4 -12.04 -8.44 32.76
C ILE A 4 -10.77 -7.63 33.02
N ALA A 5 -10.65 -7.03 34.22
CA ALA A 5 -9.41 -6.40 34.69
C ALA A 5 -8.27 -7.42 34.83
N SER A 6 -8.58 -8.67 35.22
CA SER A 6 -7.60 -9.76 35.25
C SER A 6 -7.18 -10.19 33.84
N MET A 7 -8.09 -10.21 32.86
CA MET A 7 -7.76 -10.51 31.46
C MET A 7 -6.86 -9.43 30.83
N VAL A 8 -7.12 -8.14 31.09
CA VAL A 8 -6.29 -7.01 30.65
C VAL A 8 -4.92 -7.02 31.32
N SER A 9 -4.85 -7.31 32.63
CA SER A 9 -3.59 -7.42 33.39
C SER A 9 -2.73 -8.61 32.95
N PHE A 10 -3.36 -9.75 32.64
CA PHE A 10 -2.68 -10.95 32.15
C PHE A 10 -2.06 -10.73 30.77
N THR A 11 -2.77 -10.03 29.86
CA THR A 11 -2.21 -9.64 28.55
C THR A 11 -1.09 -8.61 28.65
N HIS A 12 -1.12 -7.70 29.63
CA HIS A 12 -0.07 -6.69 29.80
C HIS A 12 1.27 -7.32 30.22
N SER A 13 1.23 -8.40 31.01
CA SER A 13 2.42 -9.01 31.62
C SER A 13 3.18 -9.94 30.66
N GLU A 14 2.46 -10.75 29.87
CA GLU A 14 3.08 -11.69 28.92
C GLU A 14 3.59 -11.01 27.64
N ILE A 15 2.96 -9.91 27.20
CA ILE A 15 3.35 -9.19 25.98
C ILE A 15 4.67 -8.40 26.17
N ILE A 16 4.95 -7.91 27.38
CA ILE A 16 6.18 -7.19 27.71
C ILE A 16 7.41 -8.11 27.68
N LEU A 17 7.24 -9.41 27.95
CA LEU A 17 8.36 -10.35 28.06
C LEU A 17 8.84 -10.92 26.72
N SER A 18 8.08 -10.79 25.62
CA SER A 18 8.47 -11.36 24.31
C SER A 18 9.01 -10.35 23.27
N ASN A 19 9.04 -9.04 23.55
CA ASN A 19 9.21 -8.03 22.51
C ASN A 19 10.18 -6.89 22.88
N ARG A 20 11.48 -7.19 23.04
CA ARG A 20 12.50 -6.14 23.23
C ARG A 20 12.99 -5.45 21.96
N HIS A 21 12.59 -5.91 20.77
CA HIS A 21 12.98 -5.28 19.50
C HIS A 21 11.88 -5.39 18.43
N SER A 22 10.80 -4.60 18.54
CA SER A 22 9.91 -4.29 17.41
C SER A 22 8.97 -3.11 17.72
N SER A 23 8.46 -2.49 16.66
CA SER A 23 7.47 -1.40 16.60
C SER A 23 6.23 -1.51 17.51
N ASN A 24 5.99 -2.68 18.10
CA ASN A 24 4.87 -2.98 19.02
C ASN A 24 4.92 -2.21 20.35
N ALA A 25 6.10 -1.78 20.81
CA ALA A 25 6.21 -1.00 22.06
C ALA A 25 5.50 0.36 21.99
N SER A 26 5.48 1.00 20.81
CA SER A 26 4.77 2.28 20.59
C SER A 26 3.24 2.11 20.51
N LEU A 27 2.78 0.95 20.03
CA LEU A 27 1.36 0.69 19.85
C LEU A 27 0.66 0.44 21.20
N ILE A 28 1.33 -0.22 22.14
CA ILE A 28 0.80 -0.45 23.50
C ILE A 28 0.75 0.88 24.28
N SER A 29 1.69 1.81 24.04
CA SER A 29 1.60 3.17 24.59
C SER A 29 0.49 4.04 23.98
N THR A 30 -0.19 3.57 22.93
CA THR A 30 -1.28 4.28 22.23
C THR A 30 -2.67 3.93 22.78
N ILE A 31 -2.80 2.97 23.70
CA ILE A 31 -4.08 2.65 24.34
C ILE A 31 -4.43 3.75 25.34
N THR A 32 -5.10 4.78 24.86
CA THR A 32 -5.61 5.89 25.68
C THR A 32 -6.99 5.55 26.26
N ALA A 33 -7.42 6.29 27.29
CA ALA A 33 -8.77 6.18 27.82
C ALA A 33 -9.84 6.40 26.73
N THR A 34 -9.56 7.30 25.78
CA THR A 34 -10.41 7.56 24.61
C THR A 34 -10.56 6.32 23.74
N VAL A 35 -9.46 5.67 23.35
CA VAL A 35 -9.51 4.44 22.53
C VAL A 35 -10.26 3.32 23.25
N VAL A 36 -10.10 3.17 24.56
CA VAL A 36 -10.84 2.19 25.37
C VAL A 36 -12.35 2.49 25.37
N GLN A 37 -12.73 3.76 25.50
CA GLN A 37 -14.13 4.17 25.44
C GLN A 37 -14.73 3.94 24.05
N GLU A 38 -13.98 4.25 22.99
CA GLU A 38 -14.40 4.01 21.60
C GLU A 38 -14.54 2.51 21.31
N LEU A 39 -13.63 1.67 21.80
CA LEU A 39 -13.75 0.21 21.77
C LEU A 39 -15.02 -0.26 22.47
N TYR A 40 -15.30 0.24 23.67
CA TYR A 40 -16.52 -0.10 24.40
C TYR A 40 -17.78 0.29 23.61
N SER A 41 -17.80 1.49 23.05
CA SER A 41 -18.92 1.98 22.24
C SER A 41 -19.14 1.14 20.98
N THR A 42 -18.05 0.74 20.32
CA THR A 42 -18.09 -0.13 19.12
C THR A 42 -18.61 -1.51 19.48
N VAL A 43 -18.17 -2.08 20.60
CA VAL A 43 -18.66 -3.37 21.11
C VAL A 43 -20.16 -3.29 21.42
N TYR A 44 -20.64 -2.17 21.99
CA TYR A 44 -22.06 -1.99 22.27
C TYR A 44 -22.92 -1.94 21.01
N GLN A 45 -22.36 -1.53 19.87
CA GLN A 45 -23.05 -1.47 18.59
C GLN A 45 -23.08 -2.79 17.81
N ILE A 46 -22.34 -3.81 18.26
CA ILE A 46 -22.29 -5.16 17.64
C ILE A 46 -23.68 -5.73 17.31
N PRO A 47 -24.72 -5.64 18.18
CA PRO A 47 -26.04 -6.17 17.86
C PRO A 47 -26.64 -5.56 16.59
N SER A 48 -26.44 -4.27 16.35
CA SER A 48 -26.90 -3.59 15.13
C SER A 48 -26.14 -4.05 13.89
N SER A 49 -24.81 -4.25 14.01
CA SER A 49 -23.95 -4.80 12.95
C SER A 49 -24.37 -6.22 12.58
N LEU A 50 -24.62 -7.05 13.60
CA LEU A 50 -25.08 -8.43 13.43
C LEU A 50 -26.48 -8.48 12.80
N PHE A 51 -27.38 -7.57 13.18
CA PHE A 51 -28.69 -7.46 12.55
C PHE A 51 -28.56 -7.11 11.06
N ARG A 52 -27.78 -6.09 10.71
CA ARG A 52 -27.53 -5.73 9.30
C ARG A 52 -26.90 -6.88 8.52
N LEU A 53 -25.87 -7.52 9.08
CA LEU A 53 -25.24 -8.67 8.47
C LEU A 53 -26.24 -9.82 8.25
N ALA A 54 -27.11 -10.09 9.22
CA ALA A 54 -28.18 -11.08 9.09
C ALA A 54 -29.16 -10.70 7.99
N THR A 55 -29.52 -9.42 7.85
CA THR A 55 -30.39 -8.96 6.76
C THR A 55 -29.74 -9.10 5.38
N ASP A 56 -28.43 -8.81 5.26
CA ASP A 56 -27.68 -8.97 4.02
C ASP A 56 -27.56 -10.45 3.62
N ILE A 57 -27.25 -11.33 4.59
CA ILE A 57 -27.22 -12.79 4.39
C ILE A 57 -28.60 -13.31 4.00
N TRP A 58 -29.65 -12.89 4.71
CA TRP A 58 -31.01 -13.32 4.41
C TRP A 58 -31.43 -12.88 3.01
N SER A 59 -31.14 -11.62 2.63
CA SER A 59 -31.41 -11.12 1.28
C SER A 59 -30.64 -11.90 0.23
N HIS A 60 -29.37 -12.22 0.47
CA HIS A 60 -28.56 -13.02 -0.45
C HIS A 60 -29.11 -14.45 -0.65
N VAL A 61 -29.61 -15.09 0.41
CA VAL A 61 -30.12 -16.47 0.34
C VAL A 61 -31.53 -16.52 -0.23
N ARG A 62 -32.36 -15.51 0.03
CA ARG A 62 -33.79 -15.47 -0.39
C ARG A 62 -34.04 -14.73 -1.70
N ARG A 63 -33.13 -13.85 -2.11
CA ARG A 63 -33.18 -13.05 -3.35
C ARG A 63 -31.86 -13.24 -4.11
N GLU A 64 -31.56 -12.33 -5.02
CA GLU A 64 -30.28 -12.30 -5.74
C GLU A 64 -29.19 -11.59 -4.93
N PRO A 65 -27.91 -11.95 -5.12
CA PRO A 65 -26.79 -11.24 -4.52
C PRO A 65 -26.77 -9.77 -4.98
N LYS A 66 -26.16 -8.88 -4.17
CA LYS A 66 -26.00 -7.45 -4.53
C LYS A 66 -25.28 -7.25 -5.88
N LYS A 67 -24.43 -8.21 -6.25
CA LYS A 67 -23.69 -8.26 -7.53
C LYS A 67 -23.52 -9.72 -8.00
N PRO A 68 -23.51 -9.98 -9.32
CA PRO A 68 -23.40 -11.32 -9.87
C PRO A 68 -22.23 -12.17 -9.36
N THR A 69 -21.02 -11.62 -9.21
CA THR A 69 -19.86 -12.40 -8.73
C THR A 69 -19.78 -12.51 -7.21
N TRP A 70 -20.70 -11.92 -6.45
CA TRP A 70 -20.64 -11.96 -4.99
C TRP A 70 -21.21 -13.28 -4.51
N ASN A 71 -20.34 -14.15 -4.01
CA ASN A 71 -20.76 -15.33 -3.27
C ASN A 71 -21.11 -14.96 -1.81
N ILE A 72 -21.55 -15.93 -1.04
CA ILE A 72 -21.93 -15.70 0.36
C ILE A 72 -20.75 -15.19 1.21
N GLN A 73 -19.53 -15.65 0.93
CA GLN A 73 -18.33 -15.21 1.62
C GLN A 73 -18.06 -13.72 1.37
N THR A 74 -18.13 -13.27 0.11
CA THR A 74 -18.00 -11.85 -0.23
C THR A 74 -19.08 -11.03 0.46
N THR A 75 -20.32 -11.52 0.47
CA THR A 75 -21.43 -10.82 1.13
C THR A 75 -21.19 -10.66 2.64
N ILE A 76 -20.69 -11.69 3.32
CA ILE A 76 -20.37 -11.64 4.75
C ILE A 76 -19.24 -10.64 5.03
N VAL A 77 -18.15 -10.73 4.26
CA VAL A 77 -16.99 -9.84 4.44
C VAL A 77 -17.40 -8.38 4.19
N MET A 78 -18.14 -8.11 3.12
CA MET A 78 -18.59 -6.76 2.80
C MET A 78 -19.61 -6.22 3.79
N GLY A 79 -20.57 -7.04 4.25
CA GLY A 79 -21.50 -6.66 5.30
C GLY A 79 -20.79 -6.26 6.58
N PHE A 80 -19.74 -7.01 6.97
CA PHE A 80 -18.90 -6.66 8.11
C PHE A 80 -18.13 -5.35 7.88
N LEU A 81 -17.44 -5.20 6.75
CA LEU A 81 -16.65 -4.00 6.44
C LEU A 81 -17.51 -2.73 6.38
N GLN A 82 -18.69 -2.80 5.75
CA GLN A 82 -19.63 -1.68 5.67
C GLN A 82 -20.25 -1.35 7.03
N ALA A 83 -20.61 -2.35 7.84
CA ALA A 83 -21.10 -2.11 9.19
C ALA A 83 -20.02 -1.47 10.06
N PHE A 84 -18.78 -1.95 9.96
CA PHE A 84 -17.65 -1.39 10.69
C PHE A 84 -17.39 0.06 10.27
N ARG A 85 -17.33 0.34 8.96
CA ARG A 85 -17.22 1.69 8.40
C ARG A 85 -18.26 2.62 9.03
N ASP A 86 -19.54 2.32 8.88
CA ASP A 86 -20.63 3.22 9.26
C ASP A 86 -20.64 3.54 10.77
N GLN A 87 -20.16 2.62 11.60
CA GLN A 87 -20.10 2.78 13.05
C GLN A 87 -18.87 3.53 13.55
N SER A 88 -17.77 3.48 12.79
CA SER A 88 -16.48 4.03 13.21
C SER A 88 -16.11 5.33 12.48
N LEU A 89 -17.02 5.90 11.68
CA LEU A 89 -16.80 7.20 11.00
C LEU A 89 -16.49 8.34 11.98
N THR A 90 -16.97 8.24 13.23
CA THR A 90 -16.75 9.26 14.27
C THR A 90 -15.59 8.93 15.22
N ASN A 91 -14.99 7.75 15.09
CA ASN A 91 -13.93 7.33 15.99
C ASN A 91 -12.60 8.01 15.64
N SER A 92 -11.72 8.11 16.62
CA SER A 92 -10.38 8.69 16.50
C SER A 92 -9.49 7.95 15.49
N LEU A 93 -8.47 8.64 14.99
CA LEU A 93 -7.45 8.04 14.11
C LEU A 93 -6.66 6.96 14.85
N GLU A 94 -6.39 7.15 16.14
CA GLU A 94 -5.71 6.19 17.01
C GLU A 94 -6.51 4.88 17.10
N PHE A 95 -7.83 4.97 17.27
CA PHE A 95 -8.70 3.80 17.23
C PHE A 95 -8.59 3.06 15.90
N TRP A 96 -8.66 3.79 14.78
CA TRP A 96 -8.53 3.20 13.45
C TRP A 96 -7.18 2.51 13.24
N ARG A 97 -6.08 3.15 13.63
CA ARG A 97 -4.73 2.56 13.55
C ARG A 97 -4.64 1.27 14.36
N LEU A 98 -5.22 1.24 15.57
CA LEU A 98 -5.27 0.05 16.42
C LEU A 98 -6.09 -1.08 15.78
N MET A 99 -7.28 -0.76 15.25
CA MET A 99 -8.16 -1.77 14.63
C MET A 99 -7.58 -2.37 13.35
N LEU A 100 -6.87 -1.58 12.56
CA LEU A 100 -6.26 -2.07 11.32
C LEU A 100 -5.04 -2.96 11.57
N ILE A 101 -4.30 -2.76 12.68
CA ILE A 101 -3.13 -3.58 13.00
C ILE A 101 -3.46 -4.80 13.88
N ALA A 102 -4.53 -4.76 14.67
CA ALA A 102 -4.90 -5.83 15.60
C ALA A 102 -4.97 -7.24 14.96
N PRO A 103 -5.51 -7.44 13.73
CA PRO A 103 -5.51 -8.76 13.09
C PRO A 103 -4.12 -9.37 12.90
N THR A 104 -3.08 -8.53 12.77
CA THR A 104 -1.70 -8.98 12.58
C THR A 104 -1.06 -9.53 13.86
N LEU A 105 -1.64 -9.25 15.04
CA LEU A 105 -1.15 -9.73 16.33
C LEU A 105 -1.59 -11.18 16.62
N ILE A 106 -2.70 -11.63 16.02
CA ILE A 106 -3.37 -12.90 16.34
C ILE A 106 -3.00 -14.01 15.36
N LYS A 107 -2.69 -13.65 14.10
CA LYS A 107 -2.28 -14.61 13.06
C LYS A 107 -0.81 -14.43 12.71
N PRO A 108 0.08 -15.33 13.14
CA PRO A 108 1.45 -15.34 12.61
C PRO A 108 1.37 -15.67 11.11
N LEU A 109 1.77 -14.71 10.28
CA LEU A 109 1.86 -14.92 8.85
C LEU A 109 3.00 -15.89 8.54
N THR A 110 2.76 -16.82 7.61
CA THR A 110 3.74 -17.82 7.14
C THR A 110 4.81 -17.20 6.22
N SER A 111 5.11 -15.92 6.38
CA SER A 111 6.05 -15.15 5.55
C SER A 111 7.36 -14.93 6.27
N LYS A 112 8.48 -15.06 5.55
CA LYS A 112 9.76 -14.56 6.05
C LYS A 112 9.81 -13.05 5.86
N THR A 113 9.94 -12.32 6.96
CA THR A 113 10.03 -10.86 7.00
C THR A 113 11.35 -10.46 7.63
N GLU A 114 12.04 -9.48 7.05
CA GLU A 114 13.29 -8.94 7.58
C GLU A 114 13.17 -7.42 7.66
N SER A 115 13.48 -6.84 8.82
CA SER A 115 13.50 -5.39 8.97
C SER A 115 14.68 -4.79 8.21
N GLU A 116 14.46 -3.68 7.54
CA GLU A 116 15.46 -2.87 6.86
C GLU A 116 15.38 -1.43 7.39
N TYR A 117 16.54 -0.79 7.55
CA TYR A 117 16.62 0.61 7.95
C TYR A 117 17.22 1.41 6.80
N ILE A 118 16.42 2.32 6.25
CA ILE A 118 16.80 3.17 5.13
C ILE A 118 17.53 4.40 5.67
N ILE A 119 18.76 4.59 5.20
CA ILE A 119 19.57 5.75 5.54
C ILE A 119 19.12 6.92 4.67
N VAL A 120 18.43 7.87 5.30
CA VAL A 120 18.04 9.12 4.67
C VAL A 120 19.18 10.12 4.81
N LYS A 121 19.61 10.71 3.71
CA LYS A 121 20.69 11.71 3.66
C LYS A 121 20.32 12.84 2.72
N ARG A 122 21.02 13.97 2.84
CA ARG A 122 20.84 15.10 1.93
C ARG A 122 21.22 14.70 0.52
N ARG A 123 20.31 14.89 -0.45
CA ARG A 123 20.54 14.57 -1.86
C ARG A 123 20.46 15.79 -2.78
N ASN A 124 20.38 17.00 -2.23
CA ASN A 124 20.12 18.25 -2.94
C ASN A 124 18.83 18.18 -3.77
N LEU A 125 17.78 17.61 -3.17
CA LEU A 125 16.46 17.54 -3.80
C LEU A 125 15.89 18.95 -4.05
N CYS A 126 15.10 19.07 -5.10
CA CYS A 126 14.61 20.33 -5.62
C CYS A 126 13.08 20.45 -5.46
N GLY A 127 12.52 21.57 -5.91
CA GLY A 127 11.08 21.83 -5.88
C GLY A 127 10.51 21.73 -4.46
N ILE A 128 9.36 21.06 -4.35
CA ILE A 128 8.61 20.95 -3.09
C ILE A 128 9.35 20.19 -1.98
N LEU A 129 10.35 19.37 -2.33
CA LEU A 129 11.12 18.56 -1.37
C LEU A 129 12.36 19.27 -0.84
N LYS A 130 12.77 20.40 -1.44
CA LYS A 130 14.02 21.11 -1.11
C LYS A 130 14.16 21.44 0.37
N LYS A 131 13.09 21.96 1.00
CA LYS A 131 13.11 22.38 2.41
C LYS A 131 13.34 21.19 3.34
N LEU A 132 12.66 20.06 3.09
CA LEU A 132 12.82 18.84 3.89
C LEU A 132 14.22 18.25 3.72
N ASP A 133 14.73 18.20 2.48
CA ASP A 133 16.07 17.68 2.20
C ASP A 133 17.16 18.50 2.90
N GLN A 134 17.07 19.83 2.89
CA GLN A 134 18.02 20.70 3.60
C GLN A 134 18.00 20.50 5.13
N GLN A 135 16.84 20.15 5.67
CA GLN A 135 16.65 19.90 7.10
C GLN A 135 17.01 18.46 7.50
N GLU A 136 17.37 17.60 6.56
CA GLU A 136 17.72 16.21 6.82
C GLU A 136 18.91 16.11 7.76
N LYS A 137 18.82 15.18 8.72
CA LYS A 137 19.80 14.92 9.76
C LYS A 137 20.28 13.46 9.80
N GLY A 138 19.64 12.51 9.10
CA GLY A 138 20.11 11.13 9.01
C GLY A 138 19.02 10.06 9.10
N SER A 139 19.47 8.81 9.28
CA SER A 139 18.68 7.57 9.26
C SER A 139 17.45 7.60 10.17
N ARG A 140 16.27 7.38 9.58
CA ARG A 140 14.99 7.35 10.33
C ARG A 140 13.88 6.51 9.71
N LEU A 141 14.09 5.89 8.54
CA LEU A 141 13.02 5.21 7.83
C LEU A 141 13.13 3.70 8.00
N GLU A 142 12.04 3.10 8.47
CA GLU A 142 11.91 1.66 8.58
C GLU A 142 11.24 1.10 7.32
N ALA A 143 11.70 -0.05 6.90
CA ALA A 143 11.09 -0.83 5.84
C ALA A 143 11.14 -2.31 6.20
N GLU A 144 10.38 -3.12 5.48
CA GLU A 144 10.32 -4.56 5.67
C GLU A 144 10.51 -5.26 4.35
N TRP A 145 11.52 -6.13 4.29
CA TRP A 145 11.62 -7.13 3.24
C TRP A 145 10.64 -8.25 3.52
N MET A 146 9.86 -8.60 2.49
CA MET A 146 8.90 -9.68 2.48
C MET A 146 9.26 -10.64 1.35
N SER A 147 9.30 -11.94 1.67
CA SER A 147 9.42 -13.00 0.67
C SER A 147 8.48 -14.14 0.97
N ALA A 148 7.74 -14.59 -0.04
CA ALA A 148 7.05 -15.87 0.03
C ALA A 148 8.10 -16.99 0.17
N ILE A 149 7.89 -17.96 1.07
CA ILE A 149 8.87 -19.03 1.37
C ILE A 149 9.40 -19.70 0.10
N SER A 150 8.51 -20.09 -0.82
CA SER A 150 8.90 -20.70 -2.10
C SER A 150 9.78 -19.82 -2.99
N THR A 151 9.69 -18.50 -2.84
CA THR A 151 10.52 -17.51 -3.54
C THR A 151 11.84 -17.35 -2.81
N TRP A 152 11.80 -17.24 -1.48
CA TRP A 152 12.98 -17.24 -0.61
C TRP A 152 13.86 -18.47 -0.83
N GLU A 153 13.30 -19.68 -0.81
CA GLU A 153 14.02 -20.94 -1.06
C GLU A 153 14.61 -21.03 -2.47
N LYS A 154 14.05 -20.31 -3.44
CA LYS A 154 14.62 -20.24 -4.80
C LYS A 154 15.74 -19.20 -4.90
N ILE A 155 15.59 -18.07 -4.21
CA ILE A 155 16.61 -17.00 -4.19
C ILE A 155 17.81 -17.40 -3.33
N TYR A 156 17.55 -18.05 -2.19
CA TYR A 156 18.55 -18.36 -1.15
C TYR A 156 18.75 -19.86 -0.88
N GLY A 157 18.06 -20.75 -1.62
CA GLY A 157 18.41 -22.17 -1.75
C GLY A 157 18.08 -23.11 -0.58
N GLY A 158 16.92 -23.79 -0.61
CA GLY A 158 16.68 -25.07 0.10
C GLY A 158 16.84 -25.08 1.64
N PRO A 159 16.60 -26.24 2.32
CA PRO A 159 16.65 -26.30 3.78
C PRO A 159 18.09 -26.09 4.28
N THR A 160 18.28 -25.06 5.08
CA THR A 160 19.49 -24.86 5.90
C THR A 160 19.80 -26.16 6.65
N PRO A 161 20.98 -26.78 6.47
CA PRO A 161 21.41 -27.86 7.35
C PRO A 161 21.43 -27.32 8.78
N ALA A 162 21.01 -28.15 9.74
CA ALA A 162 21.12 -27.83 11.15
C ALA A 162 22.55 -27.34 11.45
N MET A 163 22.67 -26.08 11.88
CA MET A 163 23.93 -25.48 12.31
C MET A 163 24.55 -26.37 13.40
N PRO A 164 25.82 -26.81 13.29
CA PRO A 164 26.54 -27.26 14.46
C PRO A 164 26.72 -26.06 15.37
N ALA A 165 26.49 -26.27 16.67
CA ALA A 165 26.73 -25.27 17.69
C ALA A 165 28.23 -24.95 17.76
N SER A 166 28.68 -23.91 17.06
CA SER A 166 29.94 -23.24 17.37
C SER A 166 29.77 -21.73 17.28
N ASN A 167 30.14 -21.09 18.38
CA ASN A 167 30.18 -19.64 18.54
C ASN A 167 31.17 -19.04 17.55
N ASN A 168 30.82 -17.87 17.02
CA ASN A 168 31.53 -17.02 16.07
C ASN A 168 31.18 -17.27 14.60
N ALA A 169 30.03 -16.72 14.17
CA ALA A 169 29.81 -16.40 12.77
C ALA A 169 28.94 -15.14 12.66
N THR A 170 29.60 -13.99 12.58
CA THR A 170 29.06 -12.82 11.87
C THR A 170 28.94 -13.23 10.40
N LEU A 171 27.87 -13.95 10.07
CA LEU A 171 27.53 -14.26 8.68
C LEU A 171 27.10 -12.95 8.03
N LEU A 172 28.05 -12.32 7.36
CA LEU A 172 27.79 -11.40 6.27
C LEU A 172 26.79 -12.08 5.35
N LEU A 173 25.53 -11.66 5.41
CA LEU A 173 24.57 -11.86 4.33
C LEU A 173 25.23 -11.27 3.08
N GLU A 174 25.80 -12.14 2.26
CA GLU A 174 26.38 -11.79 0.98
C GLU A 174 25.39 -10.90 0.22
N ALA A 175 25.90 -9.81 -0.35
CA ALA A 175 25.09 -8.84 -1.09
C ALA A 175 24.16 -9.58 -2.07
N PRO A 176 22.89 -9.16 -2.23
CA PRO A 176 22.03 -9.77 -3.23
C PRO A 176 22.75 -9.76 -4.58
N PRO A 177 22.61 -10.83 -5.39
CA PRO A 177 23.30 -10.92 -6.67
C PRO A 177 23.02 -9.65 -7.47
N CYS A 178 24.02 -9.13 -8.18
CA CYS A 178 23.97 -7.83 -8.90
C CYS A 178 22.83 -7.69 -9.94
N CYS A 179 22.00 -8.72 -10.08
CA CYS A 179 20.86 -8.83 -10.99
C CYS A 179 19.52 -9.05 -10.26
N GLU A 180 19.43 -8.82 -8.94
CA GLU A 180 18.18 -9.03 -8.19
C GLU A 180 17.08 -8.06 -8.66
N LYS A 181 15.93 -8.61 -9.07
CA LYS A 181 14.71 -7.85 -9.36
C LYS A 181 13.78 -7.83 -8.16
N ILE A 182 13.32 -6.64 -7.76
CA ILE A 182 12.46 -6.46 -6.59
C ILE A 182 11.14 -5.77 -6.93
N VAL A 183 10.24 -5.78 -5.95
CA VAL A 183 9.09 -4.89 -5.86
C VAL A 183 9.34 -3.88 -4.74
N PHE A 184 9.27 -2.60 -5.06
CA PHE A 184 9.27 -1.50 -4.11
C PHE A 184 7.82 -1.10 -3.78
N TYR A 185 7.35 -1.43 -2.58
CA TYR A 185 5.93 -1.36 -2.23
C TYR A 185 5.60 -0.20 -1.29
N LEU A 186 4.58 0.57 -1.68
CA LEU A 186 4.03 1.68 -0.91
C LEU A 186 2.61 1.32 -0.48
N HIS A 187 2.40 1.18 0.83
CA HIS A 187 1.13 0.70 1.37
C HIS A 187 -0.01 1.71 1.29
N GLY A 188 -1.27 1.25 1.28
CA GLY A 188 -2.44 2.09 1.40
C GLY A 188 -2.69 2.60 2.83
N GLY A 189 -3.91 3.07 3.11
CA GLY A 189 -4.28 3.61 4.43
C GLY A 189 -4.43 5.12 4.48
N ALA A 190 -4.84 5.73 3.36
CA ALA A 190 -5.22 7.15 3.27
C ALA A 190 -4.14 8.13 3.76
N TYR A 191 -2.85 7.77 3.61
CA TYR A 191 -1.68 8.48 4.17
C TYR A 191 -1.62 8.60 5.70
N CYS A 192 -2.64 8.12 6.41
CA CYS A 192 -2.81 8.37 7.85
C CYS A 192 -2.69 7.09 8.69
N ALA A 193 -2.83 5.92 8.09
CA ALA A 193 -2.87 4.64 8.80
C ALA A 193 -2.12 3.54 8.04
N MET A 194 -2.11 2.34 8.65
CA MET A 194 -1.48 1.12 8.13
C MET A 194 0.05 1.18 8.11
N SER A 195 0.66 0.09 7.68
CA SER A 195 2.11 -0.14 7.65
C SER A 195 2.45 -1.34 6.77
N ALA A 196 3.74 -1.59 6.53
CA ALA A 196 4.24 -2.81 5.92
C ALA A 196 3.66 -4.08 6.58
N GLN A 197 3.55 -4.09 7.91
CA GLN A 197 3.00 -5.20 8.69
C GLN A 197 1.54 -5.50 8.35
N THR A 198 0.70 -4.47 8.24
CA THR A 198 -0.73 -4.63 7.88
C THR A 198 -0.92 -5.16 6.46
N HIS A 199 0.04 -4.90 5.57
CA HIS A 199 -0.03 -5.29 4.15
C HIS A 199 0.58 -6.66 3.84
N ARG A 200 1.11 -7.37 4.84
CA ARG A 200 1.83 -8.64 4.65
C ARG A 200 1.05 -9.71 3.88
N ILE A 201 -0.28 -9.77 4.03
CA ILE A 201 -1.12 -10.72 3.26
C ILE A 201 -1.02 -10.41 1.75
N LEU A 202 -1.18 -9.14 1.38
CA LEU A 202 -1.15 -8.71 -0.01
C LEU A 202 0.27 -8.80 -0.58
N THR A 203 1.28 -8.31 0.14
CA THR A 203 2.68 -8.35 -0.31
C THR A 203 3.21 -9.79 -0.40
N HIS A 204 2.72 -10.72 0.43
CA HIS A 204 3.01 -12.15 0.27
C HIS A 204 2.46 -12.70 -1.06
N LYS A 205 1.19 -12.41 -1.38
CA LYS A 205 0.58 -12.81 -2.67
C LYS A 205 1.36 -12.24 -3.86
N ILE A 206 1.73 -10.96 -3.78
CA ILE A 206 2.53 -10.26 -4.81
C ILE A 206 3.90 -10.92 -4.96
N SER A 207 4.63 -11.14 -3.85
CA SER A 207 5.93 -11.82 -3.89
C SER A 207 5.85 -13.21 -4.54
N LYS A 208 4.83 -13.98 -4.18
CA LYS A 208 4.60 -15.32 -4.75
C LYS A 208 4.31 -15.27 -6.26
N SER A 209 3.52 -14.29 -6.72
CA SER A 209 3.10 -14.17 -8.12
C SER A 209 4.21 -13.64 -9.03
N THR A 210 4.89 -12.59 -8.57
CA THR A 210 5.98 -11.91 -9.28
C THR A 210 7.30 -12.66 -9.23
N LYS A 211 7.48 -13.56 -8.24
CA LYS A 211 8.75 -14.24 -7.93
C LYS A 211 9.87 -13.26 -7.53
N ARG A 212 9.50 -12.11 -6.98
CA ARG A 212 10.41 -11.07 -6.50
C ARG A 212 10.24 -10.89 -4.98
N ARG A 213 11.30 -10.45 -4.30
CA ARG A 213 11.17 -9.92 -2.94
C ARG A 213 10.43 -8.58 -2.99
N VAL A 214 9.71 -8.28 -1.93
CA VAL A 214 8.97 -7.02 -1.78
C VAL A 214 9.62 -6.23 -0.65
N LEU A 215 10.09 -5.02 -0.92
CA LEU A 215 10.47 -4.07 0.12
C LEU A 215 9.29 -3.12 0.35
N ALA A 216 8.60 -3.28 1.48
CA ALA A 216 7.51 -2.39 1.88
C ALA A 216 8.03 -1.30 2.81
N VAL A 217 7.84 -0.03 2.45
CA VAL A 217 8.33 1.13 3.22
C VAL A 217 7.28 1.59 4.22
N ASN A 218 7.67 1.80 5.47
CA ASN A 218 6.86 2.51 6.46
C ASN A 218 7.14 4.01 6.35
N TYR A 219 6.58 4.64 5.31
CA TYR A 219 6.68 6.09 5.15
C TYR A 219 5.92 6.79 6.28
N ARG A 220 6.36 8.00 6.68
CA ARG A 220 5.73 8.69 7.81
C ARG A 220 4.30 9.10 7.46
N LEU A 221 3.41 8.92 8.45
CA LEU A 221 1.98 9.11 8.30
C LEU A 221 1.54 10.49 8.79
N ALA A 222 0.45 10.96 8.21
CA ALA A 222 -0.29 12.10 8.72
C ALA A 222 -1.17 11.70 9.93
N PRO A 223 -1.47 12.64 10.83
CA PRO A 223 -1.13 14.07 10.81
C PRO A 223 0.28 14.39 11.36
N GLU A 224 1.01 13.42 11.91
CA GLU A 224 2.33 13.64 12.51
C GLU A 224 3.37 14.11 11.49
N THR A 225 3.22 13.65 10.25
CA THR A 225 4.02 14.10 9.12
C THR A 225 3.09 14.33 7.92
N LYS A 226 2.76 15.59 7.71
CA LYS A 226 1.93 16.05 6.59
C LYS A 226 2.71 16.13 5.29
N PHE A 227 1.99 16.32 4.18
CA PHE A 227 2.58 16.57 2.87
C PHE A 227 3.59 17.74 2.92
N PRO A 228 4.78 17.63 2.29
CA PRO A 228 5.23 16.54 1.41
C PRO A 228 6.06 15.44 2.09
N GLY A 229 5.87 15.20 3.39
CA GLY A 229 6.72 14.29 4.17
C GLY A 229 6.70 12.82 3.71
N ALA A 230 5.52 12.26 3.46
CA ALA A 230 5.42 10.89 2.91
C ALA A 230 6.09 10.77 1.52
N LEU A 231 5.90 11.78 0.65
CA LEU A 231 6.55 11.84 -0.66
C LEU A 231 8.08 11.90 -0.53
N TYR A 232 8.57 12.73 0.39
CA TYR A 232 9.99 12.83 0.69
C TYR A 232 10.57 11.48 1.11
N ASP A 233 9.87 10.75 1.98
CA ASP A 233 10.32 9.47 2.50
C ASP A 233 10.42 8.41 1.39
N VAL A 234 9.44 8.34 0.50
CA VAL A 234 9.46 7.34 -0.60
C VAL A 234 10.48 7.68 -1.68
N VAL A 235 10.66 8.97 -2.00
CA VAL A 235 11.72 9.41 -2.91
C VAL A 235 13.09 9.08 -2.33
N GLN A 236 13.31 9.36 -1.04
CA GLN A 236 14.57 9.03 -0.37
C GLN A 236 14.81 7.53 -0.30
N SER A 237 13.77 6.74 -0.05
CA SER A 237 13.83 5.29 -0.02
C SER A 237 14.19 4.70 -1.37
N TYR A 238 13.56 5.18 -2.44
CA TYR A 238 13.89 4.78 -3.80
C TYR A 238 15.34 5.16 -4.18
N LEU A 239 15.75 6.40 -3.90
CA LEU A 239 17.11 6.86 -4.17
C LEU A 239 18.15 6.11 -3.34
N TYR A 240 17.82 5.68 -2.12
CA TYR A 240 18.68 4.81 -1.31
C TYR A 240 18.90 3.45 -1.97
N LEU A 241 17.87 2.85 -2.56
CA LEU A 241 17.99 1.54 -3.21
C LEU A 241 18.93 1.56 -4.42
N ILE A 242 18.91 2.64 -5.19
CA ILE A 242 19.67 2.75 -6.44
C ILE A 242 21.03 3.45 -6.29
N ASP A 243 21.34 3.97 -5.10
CA ASP A 243 22.59 4.70 -4.87
C ASP A 243 23.78 3.72 -4.90
N PRO A 244 24.79 3.96 -5.77
CA PRO A 244 25.94 3.06 -5.91
C PRO A 244 26.81 2.97 -4.65
N ASN A 245 26.65 3.90 -3.71
CA ASN A 245 27.39 3.91 -2.45
C ASN A 245 26.64 3.23 -1.30
N GLU A 246 25.35 2.91 -1.48
CA GLU A 246 24.54 2.26 -0.44
C GLU A 246 24.65 0.73 -0.51
N LYS A 247 23.93 0.01 0.37
CA LYS A 247 24.02 -1.45 0.49
C LYS A 247 23.50 -2.19 -0.75
N HIS A 248 22.37 -1.75 -1.32
CA HIS A 248 21.64 -2.53 -2.34
C HIS A 248 22.08 -2.22 -3.78
N ARG A 249 22.37 -0.96 -4.11
CA ARG A 249 22.94 -0.53 -5.41
C ARG A 249 22.20 -1.10 -6.62
N LEU A 250 20.88 -1.15 -6.53
CA LEU A 250 20.04 -1.76 -7.56
C LEU A 250 20.04 -0.90 -8.82
N ASP A 251 20.05 -1.53 -9.98
CA ASP A 251 19.68 -0.87 -11.22
C ASP A 251 18.19 -0.45 -11.11
N PRO A 252 17.83 0.83 -11.38
CA PRO A 252 16.43 1.25 -11.51
C PRO A 252 15.56 0.32 -12.37
N LYS A 253 16.14 -0.29 -13.42
CA LYS A 253 15.50 -1.28 -14.31
C LYS A 253 15.23 -2.64 -13.67
N ASN A 254 15.69 -2.86 -12.44
CA ASN A 254 15.38 -4.05 -11.65
C ASN A 254 14.30 -3.78 -10.58
N ILE A 255 13.76 -2.55 -10.50
CA ILE A 255 12.75 -2.16 -9.53
C ILE A 255 11.41 -1.96 -10.23
N ILE A 256 10.37 -2.67 -9.77
CA ILE A 256 8.98 -2.30 -10.07
C ILE A 256 8.41 -1.61 -8.83
N VAL A 257 7.87 -0.41 -9.00
CA VAL A 257 7.14 0.27 -7.93
C VAL A 257 5.70 -0.22 -7.89
N MET A 258 5.18 -0.53 -6.71
CA MET A 258 3.80 -0.97 -6.54
C MET A 258 3.16 -0.32 -5.33
N GLY A 259 1.86 -0.08 -5.38
CA GLY A 259 1.15 0.41 -4.21
C GLY A 259 -0.35 0.39 -4.39
N ASP A 260 -1.05 0.38 -3.27
CA ASP A 260 -2.50 0.33 -3.21
C ASP A 260 -3.10 1.62 -2.64
N SER A 261 -4.27 2.03 -3.12
CA SER A 261 -5.00 3.18 -2.57
C SER A 261 -4.12 4.45 -2.53
N ALA A 262 -3.98 5.09 -1.37
CA ALA A 262 -3.04 6.19 -1.13
C ALA A 262 -1.59 5.87 -1.52
N GLY A 263 -1.14 4.63 -1.29
CA GLY A 263 0.18 4.16 -1.72
C GLY A 263 0.31 4.12 -3.24
N GLY A 264 -0.76 3.77 -3.96
CA GLY A 264 -0.83 3.85 -5.42
C GLY A 264 -0.74 5.30 -5.92
N GLY A 265 -1.46 6.23 -5.27
CA GLY A 265 -1.30 7.67 -5.51
C GLY A 265 0.12 8.17 -5.23
N LEU A 266 0.73 7.68 -4.14
CA LEU A 266 2.10 8.00 -3.76
C LEU A 266 3.14 7.48 -4.76
N CYS A 267 2.90 6.30 -5.35
CA CYS A 267 3.73 5.77 -6.43
C CYS A 267 3.73 6.73 -7.62
N LEU A 268 2.55 7.21 -8.03
CA LEU A 268 2.42 8.20 -9.12
C LEU A 268 3.10 9.51 -8.77
N ALA A 269 2.85 10.06 -7.58
CA ALA A 269 3.49 11.30 -7.12
C ALA A 269 5.02 11.18 -7.11
N MET A 270 5.56 10.05 -6.65
CA MET A 270 7.00 9.76 -6.69
C MET A 270 7.52 9.73 -8.13
N MET A 271 6.88 8.96 -9.03
CA MET A 271 7.32 8.86 -10.42
C MET A 271 7.22 10.20 -11.15
N LEU A 272 6.19 11.01 -10.89
CA LEU A 272 6.05 12.37 -11.42
C LEU A 272 7.21 13.24 -10.91
N TYR A 273 7.49 13.24 -9.60
CA TYR A 273 8.61 13.98 -9.03
C TYR A 273 9.95 13.55 -9.65
N LEU A 274 10.19 12.24 -9.81
CA LEU A 274 11.41 11.73 -10.45
C LEU A 274 11.54 12.24 -11.88
N ARG A 275 10.44 12.22 -12.67
CA ARG A 275 10.42 12.68 -14.06
C ARG A 275 10.72 14.17 -14.15
N ASP A 276 10.00 14.97 -13.36
CA ASP A 276 10.07 16.43 -13.40
C ASP A 276 11.46 16.95 -13.01
N HIS A 277 12.23 16.15 -12.26
CA HIS A 277 13.58 16.48 -11.81
C HIS A 277 14.68 15.66 -12.51
N GLY A 278 14.36 14.93 -13.59
CA GLY A 278 15.34 14.18 -14.37
C GLY A 278 16.04 13.05 -13.60
N LEU A 279 15.39 12.49 -12.58
CA LEU A 279 15.91 11.39 -11.78
C LEU A 279 15.57 10.02 -12.42
N PRO A 280 16.37 8.96 -12.15
CA PRO A 280 16.15 7.65 -12.77
C PRO A 280 14.78 7.04 -12.44
N GLN A 281 14.02 6.64 -13.46
CA GLN A 281 12.71 5.98 -13.31
C GLN A 281 12.85 4.47 -13.05
N PRO A 282 11.91 3.85 -12.31
CA PRO A 282 11.85 2.40 -12.16
C PRO A 282 11.57 1.69 -13.50
N GLU A 283 11.68 0.36 -13.51
CA GLU A 283 11.38 -0.51 -14.66
C GLU A 283 9.92 -0.33 -15.14
N GLY A 284 9.00 -0.21 -14.19
CA GLY A 284 7.56 -0.14 -14.41
C GLY A 284 6.81 0.06 -13.10
N ALA A 285 5.48 0.16 -13.19
CA ALA A 285 4.61 0.28 -12.03
C ALA A 285 3.42 -0.68 -12.05
N VAL A 286 2.90 -0.99 -10.86
CA VAL A 286 1.57 -1.59 -10.65
C VAL A 286 0.81 -0.79 -9.61
N LEU A 287 -0.34 -0.24 -10.00
CA LEU A 287 -1.17 0.59 -9.14
C LEU A 287 -2.49 -0.14 -8.84
N ILE A 288 -2.76 -0.39 -7.57
CA ILE A 288 -3.94 -1.13 -7.11
C ILE A 288 -4.94 -0.13 -6.52
N SER A 289 -6.07 0.08 -7.20
CA SER A 289 -7.09 1.06 -6.81
C SER A 289 -6.47 2.41 -6.39
N PRO A 290 -5.59 3.04 -7.22
CA PRO A 290 -4.83 4.20 -6.76
C PRO A 290 -5.74 5.39 -6.47
N TRP A 291 -5.58 6.00 -5.29
CA TRP A 291 -6.28 7.22 -4.92
C TRP A 291 -5.52 8.42 -5.50
N VAL A 292 -6.14 9.12 -6.46
CA VAL A 292 -5.46 10.16 -7.26
C VAL A 292 -6.15 11.52 -7.25
N ASP A 293 -7.33 11.61 -6.64
CA ASP A 293 -8.05 12.87 -6.41
C ASP A 293 -8.44 13.03 -4.93
N LEU A 294 -7.69 13.86 -4.19
CA LEU A 294 -8.00 14.17 -2.79
C LEU A 294 -9.16 15.17 -2.65
N THR A 295 -9.67 15.74 -3.75
CA THR A 295 -10.83 16.65 -3.71
C THR A 295 -12.17 15.94 -3.63
N PHE A 296 -12.19 14.62 -3.83
CA PHE A 296 -13.40 13.79 -3.85
C PHE A 296 -14.42 14.23 -4.91
N SER A 297 -13.94 14.70 -6.06
CA SER A 297 -14.80 15.39 -7.04
C SER A 297 -15.62 14.46 -7.95
N TYR A 298 -15.33 13.15 -7.93
CA TYR A 298 -15.94 12.20 -8.85
C TYR A 298 -17.24 11.57 -8.33
N PRO A 299 -18.24 11.31 -9.21
CA PRO A 299 -19.53 10.72 -8.81
C PRO A 299 -19.43 9.35 -8.14
N SER A 300 -18.45 8.52 -8.51
CA SER A 300 -18.24 7.19 -7.91
C SER A 300 -18.10 7.22 -6.39
N TRP A 301 -17.60 8.31 -5.78
CA TRP A 301 -17.55 8.48 -4.32
C TRP A 301 -18.92 8.38 -3.64
N LYS A 302 -19.98 8.78 -4.34
CA LYS A 302 -21.36 8.66 -3.89
C LYS A 302 -21.99 7.35 -4.37
N ASP A 303 -21.89 7.05 -5.66
CA ASP A 303 -22.65 5.96 -6.29
C ASP A 303 -22.14 4.57 -5.85
N ALA A 304 -20.84 4.42 -5.65
CA ALA A 304 -20.24 3.15 -5.24
C ALA A 304 -20.41 2.87 -3.74
N SER A 305 -20.80 3.85 -2.92
CA SER A 305 -20.92 3.70 -1.46
C SER A 305 -21.89 2.61 -1.00
N LEU A 306 -22.84 2.24 -1.87
CA LEU A 306 -23.77 1.12 -1.70
C LEU A 306 -23.06 -0.25 -1.69
N TYR A 307 -21.97 -0.36 -2.43
CA TYR A 307 -21.23 -1.60 -2.65
C TYR A 307 -19.88 -1.61 -1.94
N ASP A 308 -19.17 -0.48 -1.92
CA ASP A 308 -17.83 -0.36 -1.36
C ASP A 308 -17.83 -0.22 0.16
N TYR A 309 -16.65 -0.39 0.77
CA TYR A 309 -16.42 -0.21 2.21
C TYR A 309 -15.68 1.08 2.56
N LEU A 310 -15.32 1.90 1.57
CA LEU A 310 -14.81 3.24 1.84
C LEU A 310 -15.93 4.17 2.36
N PRO A 311 -15.60 5.17 3.20
CA PRO A 311 -16.55 6.19 3.66
C PRO A 311 -17.30 6.83 2.48
N SER A 312 -18.62 6.95 2.61
CA SER A 312 -19.42 7.74 1.69
C SER A 312 -19.14 9.22 1.92
N ASN A 313 -18.84 9.96 0.86
CA ASN A 313 -18.63 11.41 0.89
C ASN A 313 -17.65 11.89 1.98
N PRO A 314 -16.38 11.44 1.94
CA PRO A 314 -15.37 11.81 2.93
C PRO A 314 -15.09 13.32 3.02
N ALA A 315 -15.47 14.09 1.99
CA ALA A 315 -15.41 15.55 2.00
C ALA A 315 -16.24 16.18 3.14
N GLU A 316 -17.32 15.52 3.56
CA GLU A 316 -18.20 16.00 4.64
C GLU A 316 -17.70 15.61 6.04
N LEU A 317 -16.68 14.74 6.14
CA LEU A 317 -16.11 14.37 7.43
C LEU A 317 -15.36 15.57 8.03
N THR A 318 -15.71 15.94 9.26
CA THR A 318 -15.07 17.09 9.93
C THR A 318 -13.74 16.70 10.56
N ALA A 319 -13.71 15.64 11.36
CA ALA A 319 -12.51 15.24 12.12
C ALA A 319 -11.63 14.20 11.40
N MET A 320 -12.23 13.33 10.57
CA MET A 320 -11.57 12.18 9.94
C MET A 320 -11.44 12.30 8.42
N ASN A 321 -11.48 13.52 7.88
CA ASN A 321 -11.20 13.74 6.46
C ASN A 321 -9.69 13.52 6.19
N PRO A 322 -9.31 12.49 5.42
CA PRO A 322 -7.91 12.15 5.23
C PRO A 322 -7.13 13.21 4.45
N ALA A 323 -7.78 13.99 3.56
CA ALA A 323 -7.12 15.09 2.87
C ALA A 323 -6.78 16.23 3.86
N HIS A 324 -7.67 16.54 4.80
CA HIS A 324 -7.40 17.53 5.85
C HIS A 324 -6.30 17.10 6.82
N LEU A 325 -6.26 15.80 7.16
CA LEU A 325 -5.19 15.25 8.00
C LEU A 325 -3.85 15.29 7.27
N TYR A 326 -3.83 14.98 5.97
CA TYR A 326 -2.63 14.88 5.15
C TYR A 326 -2.02 16.24 4.77
N LEU A 327 -2.84 17.28 4.59
CA LEU A 327 -2.40 18.59 4.12
C LEU A 327 -2.37 19.61 5.27
N ASP A 328 -1.28 20.39 5.35
CA ASP A 328 -1.25 21.61 6.17
C ASP A 328 -1.97 22.76 5.45
N ASP A 329 -1.77 22.85 4.14
CA ASP A 329 -2.34 23.87 3.27
C ASP A 329 -3.32 23.22 2.29
N GLN A 330 -4.60 23.55 2.41
CA GLN A 330 -5.66 23.00 1.57
C GLN A 330 -5.62 23.55 0.13
N GLU A 331 -4.91 24.65 -0.12
CA GLU A 331 -4.70 25.14 -1.49
C GLU A 331 -3.88 24.15 -2.33
N LEU A 332 -3.10 23.28 -1.69
CA LEU A 332 -2.31 22.23 -2.33
C LEU A 332 -3.11 20.97 -2.68
N ILE A 333 -4.42 20.91 -2.39
CA ILE A 333 -5.23 19.70 -2.64
C ILE A 333 -5.23 19.28 -4.12
N ARG A 334 -5.06 20.24 -5.04
CA ARG A 334 -4.93 20.00 -6.49
C ARG A 334 -3.48 19.96 -6.98
N HIS A 335 -2.50 20.07 -6.09
CA HIS A 335 -1.10 19.98 -6.46
C HIS A 335 -0.82 18.59 -7.07
N PRO A 336 -0.05 18.46 -8.17
CA PRO A 336 0.11 17.19 -8.89
C PRO A 336 0.83 16.09 -8.08
N TYR A 337 1.57 16.45 -7.03
CA TYR A 337 2.15 15.47 -6.11
C TYR A 337 1.25 15.11 -4.90
N VAL A 338 0.09 15.78 -4.79
CA VAL A 338 -0.95 15.48 -3.79
C VAL A 338 -2.06 14.69 -4.46
N SER A 339 -2.59 15.22 -5.55
CA SER A 339 -3.63 14.61 -6.38
C SER A 339 -3.09 14.45 -7.81
N PRO A 340 -2.40 13.34 -8.12
CA PRO A 340 -1.77 13.09 -9.42
C PRO A 340 -2.66 13.33 -10.63
N ILE A 341 -3.99 13.20 -10.51
CA ILE A 341 -4.92 13.44 -11.61
C ILE A 341 -4.84 14.85 -12.21
N PHE A 342 -4.30 15.82 -11.46
CA PHE A 342 -4.14 17.21 -11.88
C PHE A 342 -2.75 17.53 -12.46
N ALA A 343 -1.89 16.53 -12.68
CA ALA A 343 -0.66 16.73 -13.43
C ALA A 343 -0.93 17.20 -14.88
N ASP A 344 -0.12 18.14 -15.36
CA ASP A 344 -0.27 18.72 -16.71
C ASP A 344 -0.21 17.64 -17.81
N ASN A 345 0.62 16.62 -17.61
CA ASN A 345 0.71 15.45 -18.48
C ASN A 345 1.37 14.28 -17.76
N PHE A 346 1.21 13.08 -18.33
CA PHE A 346 1.84 11.83 -17.88
C PHE A 346 2.89 11.31 -18.88
N SER A 347 3.51 12.21 -19.65
CA SER A 347 4.50 11.81 -20.65
C SER A 347 5.77 11.28 -19.98
N ASN A 348 6.50 10.42 -20.69
CA ASN A 348 7.81 9.88 -20.27
C ASN A 348 7.82 9.18 -18.89
N MET A 349 6.65 8.69 -18.46
CA MET A 349 6.50 7.83 -17.29
C MET A 349 6.76 6.37 -17.67
N PRO A 350 7.21 5.53 -16.72
CA PRO A 350 7.43 4.11 -16.96
C PRO A 350 6.10 3.38 -17.26
N PRO A 351 6.13 2.23 -17.95
CA PRO A 351 4.92 1.47 -18.26
C PRO A 351 4.22 1.03 -16.97
N MET A 352 2.89 1.12 -16.93
CA MET A 352 2.13 0.80 -15.72
C MET A 352 0.92 -0.09 -15.97
N LEU A 353 0.70 -1.01 -15.04
CA LEU A 353 -0.56 -1.73 -14.86
C LEU A 353 -1.38 -1.00 -13.80
N ILE A 354 -2.65 -0.75 -14.08
CA ILE A 354 -3.62 -0.22 -13.13
C ILE A 354 -4.72 -1.26 -12.96
N GLN A 355 -5.05 -1.62 -11.73
CA GLN A 355 -6.19 -2.48 -11.43
C GLN A 355 -7.19 -1.75 -10.55
N SER A 356 -8.48 -1.84 -10.85
CA SER A 356 -9.53 -1.26 -10.01
C SER A 356 -10.77 -2.16 -9.99
N GLY A 357 -11.57 -2.05 -8.94
CA GLY A 357 -12.92 -2.57 -8.91
C GLY A 357 -13.89 -1.72 -9.73
N GLY A 358 -14.90 -2.35 -10.35
CA GLY A 358 -16.00 -1.61 -11.00
C GLY A 358 -17.05 -1.09 -10.02
N CYS A 359 -17.00 -1.56 -8.76
CA CYS A 359 -17.87 -1.16 -7.66
C CYS A 359 -17.12 -0.41 -6.54
N GLU A 360 -15.97 0.20 -6.83
CA GLU A 360 -15.20 0.98 -5.86
C GLU A 360 -15.41 2.49 -5.99
N SER A 361 -15.25 3.22 -4.88
CA SER A 361 -15.43 4.68 -4.82
C SER A 361 -14.44 5.45 -5.69
N LEU A 362 -13.24 4.90 -5.93
CA LEU A 362 -12.18 5.53 -6.73
C LEU A 362 -12.27 5.22 -8.23
N ARG A 363 -13.27 4.47 -8.67
CA ARG A 363 -13.34 3.97 -10.06
C ARG A 363 -13.22 5.08 -11.10
N ASP A 364 -14.00 6.16 -10.96
CA ASP A 364 -14.12 7.15 -12.03
C ASP A 364 -12.83 7.98 -12.16
N GLU A 365 -12.17 8.34 -11.05
CA GLU A 365 -10.88 9.03 -11.08
C GLU A 365 -9.77 8.16 -11.68
N ILE A 366 -9.80 6.84 -11.47
CA ILE A 366 -8.86 5.90 -12.07
C ILE A 366 -9.11 5.75 -13.59
N CYS A 367 -10.38 5.79 -14.02
CA CYS A 367 -10.73 5.78 -15.43
C CYS A 367 -10.27 7.07 -16.13
N ASP A 368 -10.46 8.24 -15.51
CA ASP A 368 -9.96 9.52 -16.05
C ASP A 368 -8.42 9.53 -16.11
N LEU A 369 -7.76 9.09 -15.03
CA LEU A 369 -6.30 8.94 -15.00
C LEU A 369 -5.78 8.09 -16.17
N THR A 370 -6.39 6.93 -16.39
CA THR A 370 -6.02 6.01 -17.48
C THR A 370 -6.16 6.69 -18.83
N THR A 371 -7.23 7.45 -19.03
CA THR A 371 -7.47 8.21 -20.27
C THR A 371 -6.37 9.26 -20.47
N LYS A 372 -6.06 10.07 -19.46
CA LYS A 372 -4.98 11.07 -19.51
C LYS A 372 -3.60 10.46 -19.78
N ILE A 373 -3.31 9.29 -19.21
CA ILE A 373 -2.04 8.60 -19.49
C ILE A 373 -1.99 8.13 -20.94
N LYS A 374 -3.06 7.54 -21.47
CA LYS A 374 -3.14 7.14 -22.88
C LYS A 374 -2.97 8.34 -23.82
N ASP A 375 -3.55 9.48 -23.49
CA ASP A 375 -3.47 10.71 -24.29
C ASP A 375 -2.04 11.30 -24.36
N SER A 376 -1.17 10.96 -23.39
CA SER A 376 0.25 11.36 -23.42
C SER A 376 1.06 10.72 -24.56
N LYS A 377 0.58 9.61 -25.12
CA LYS A 377 1.19 8.80 -26.20
C LYS A 377 2.60 8.24 -25.94
N SER A 378 3.33 8.73 -24.95
CA SER A 378 4.70 8.30 -24.61
C SER A 378 4.74 7.30 -23.46
N THR A 379 3.67 7.23 -22.66
CA THR A 379 3.53 6.28 -21.55
C THR A 379 2.48 5.22 -21.86
N MET A 380 2.87 3.96 -21.65
CA MET A 380 1.99 2.83 -21.82
C MET A 380 1.27 2.52 -20.51
N VAL A 381 -0.06 2.42 -20.57
CA VAL A 381 -0.90 1.99 -19.46
C VAL A 381 -1.79 0.84 -19.88
N HIS A 382 -1.83 -0.20 -19.06
CA HIS A 382 -2.84 -1.24 -19.12
C HIS A 382 -3.76 -1.10 -17.91
N HIS A 383 -5.06 -0.93 -18.12
CA HIS A 383 -6.04 -0.77 -17.04
C HIS A 383 -7.00 -1.93 -17.06
N GLU A 384 -7.06 -2.66 -15.94
CA GLU A 384 -7.97 -3.76 -15.70
C GLU A 384 -9.04 -3.34 -14.70
N ILE A 385 -10.29 -3.32 -15.17
CA ILE A 385 -11.45 -3.07 -14.31
C ILE A 385 -12.11 -4.41 -14.02
N TYR A 386 -12.24 -4.74 -12.73
CA TYR A 386 -12.92 -5.93 -12.26
C TYR A 386 -14.35 -5.55 -11.85
N GLU A 387 -15.29 -5.69 -12.80
CA GLU A 387 -16.70 -5.21 -12.77
C GLU A 387 -17.36 -5.17 -11.38
N ASP A 388 -17.39 -6.30 -10.68
CA ASP A 388 -18.14 -6.46 -9.43
C ASP A 388 -17.27 -6.28 -8.16
N MET A 389 -15.98 -5.95 -8.33
CA MET A 389 -15.05 -5.83 -7.22
C MET A 389 -15.06 -4.43 -6.60
N VAL A 390 -14.70 -4.39 -5.33
CA VAL A 390 -14.61 -3.19 -4.48
C VAL A 390 -13.17 -2.71 -4.35
N HIS A 391 -12.95 -1.65 -3.58
CA HIS A 391 -11.63 -1.07 -3.35
C HIS A 391 -10.63 -2.13 -2.84
N VAL A 392 -9.42 -2.20 -3.42
CA VAL A 392 -8.32 -3.09 -3.01
C VAL A 392 -8.77 -4.55 -2.78
N PHE A 393 -9.68 -5.05 -3.63
CA PHE A 393 -10.24 -6.40 -3.53
C PHE A 393 -9.17 -7.52 -3.50
N GLN A 394 -7.97 -7.26 -4.01
CA GLN A 394 -6.80 -8.14 -3.99
C GLN A 394 -6.39 -8.56 -2.57
N ALA A 395 -6.63 -7.70 -1.57
CA ALA A 395 -6.35 -7.99 -0.17
C ALA A 395 -7.31 -9.03 0.43
N PHE A 396 -8.49 -9.21 -0.16
CA PHE A 396 -9.58 -10.04 0.36
C PHE A 396 -9.68 -11.40 -0.36
N PRO A 397 -10.36 -12.39 0.23
CA PRO A 397 -10.60 -13.70 -0.40
C PRO A 397 -11.78 -13.65 -1.38
N PHE A 398 -11.81 -12.68 -2.29
CA PHE A 398 -12.87 -12.55 -3.30
C PHE A 398 -12.54 -13.33 -4.57
N ALA A 399 -13.58 -13.71 -5.32
CA ALA A 399 -13.46 -14.60 -6.49
C ALA A 399 -12.42 -14.13 -7.52
N LYS A 400 -12.31 -12.82 -7.74
CA LYS A 400 -11.38 -12.22 -8.71
C LYS A 400 -10.01 -11.86 -8.14
N SER A 401 -9.80 -12.00 -6.83
CA SER A 401 -8.52 -11.65 -6.17
C SER A 401 -7.33 -12.41 -6.75
N SER A 402 -7.47 -13.73 -6.95
CA SER A 402 -6.38 -14.56 -7.50
C SER A 402 -6.05 -14.20 -8.94
N GLU A 403 -7.06 -14.00 -9.79
CA GLU A 403 -6.90 -13.57 -11.19
C GLU A 403 -6.14 -12.25 -11.29
N ALA A 404 -6.52 -11.26 -10.48
CA ALA A 404 -5.84 -9.97 -10.41
C ALA A 404 -4.38 -10.10 -9.98
N ILE A 405 -4.10 -10.90 -8.93
CA ILE A 405 -2.73 -11.16 -8.46
C ILE A 405 -1.90 -11.90 -9.52
N GLU A 406 -2.51 -12.83 -10.27
CA GLU A 406 -1.85 -13.53 -11.37
C GLU A 406 -1.49 -12.59 -12.52
N SER A 407 -2.39 -11.65 -12.87
CA SER A 407 -2.09 -10.60 -13.85
C SER A 407 -0.93 -9.70 -13.40
N ILE A 408 -0.88 -9.29 -12.12
CA ILE A 408 0.28 -8.56 -11.56
C ILE A 408 1.58 -9.34 -11.77
N GLY A 409 1.54 -10.65 -11.52
CA GLY A 409 2.68 -11.53 -11.75
C GLY A 409 3.09 -11.58 -13.22
N TRP A 410 2.12 -11.72 -14.12
CA TRP A 410 2.36 -11.74 -15.57
C TRP A 410 2.98 -10.42 -16.04
N TRP A 411 2.42 -9.28 -15.62
CA TRP A 411 2.92 -7.95 -15.94
C TRP A 411 4.38 -7.77 -15.50
N ALA A 412 4.70 -8.15 -14.27
CA ALA A 412 6.06 -8.03 -13.73
C ALA A 412 7.08 -8.95 -14.40
N LYS A 413 6.68 -10.16 -14.84
CA LYS A 413 7.59 -11.15 -15.43
C LYS A 413 7.73 -11.01 -16.94
N PHE A 414 6.66 -10.57 -17.61
CA PHE A 414 6.56 -10.61 -19.07
C PHE A 414 6.14 -9.28 -19.67
N GLY A 415 5.10 -8.64 -19.13
CA GLY A 415 4.57 -7.37 -19.66
C GLY A 415 5.62 -6.26 -19.77
N ILE A 416 6.22 -5.88 -18.63
CA ILE A 416 7.23 -4.81 -18.60
C ILE A 416 8.49 -5.16 -19.43
N PRO A 417 9.09 -6.36 -19.32
CA PRO A 417 10.23 -6.74 -20.16
C PRO A 417 9.94 -6.68 -21.66
N LEU A 418 8.77 -7.16 -22.10
CA LEU A 418 8.37 -7.11 -23.51
C LEU A 418 8.30 -5.66 -23.99
N ILE A 419 7.66 -4.76 -23.22
CA ILE A 419 7.56 -3.34 -23.58
C ILE A 419 8.96 -2.71 -23.70
N THR A 420 9.85 -3.03 -22.77
CA THR A 420 11.22 -2.52 -22.76
C THR A 420 11.98 -2.97 -24.01
N GLN A 421 11.85 -4.26 -24.38
CA GLN A 421 12.47 -4.82 -25.58
C GLN A 421 11.91 -4.20 -26.87
N PHE A 422 10.59 -4.01 -26.96
CA PHE A 422 9.96 -3.37 -28.12
C PHE A 422 10.42 -1.93 -28.31
N LYS A 423 10.56 -1.16 -27.22
CA LYS A 423 11.07 0.23 -27.28
C LYS A 423 12.52 0.27 -27.77
N ALA A 424 13.39 -0.58 -27.23
CA ALA A 424 14.79 -0.66 -27.65
C ALA A 424 14.93 -0.97 -29.16
N ASN A 425 14.19 -1.96 -29.66
CA ASN A 425 14.21 -2.33 -31.08
C ASN A 425 13.73 -1.19 -31.99
N PHE A 426 12.73 -0.42 -31.55
CA PHE A 426 12.20 0.71 -32.33
C PHE A 426 13.22 1.86 -32.42
N GLU A 427 13.93 2.16 -31.33
CA GLU A 427 15.00 3.17 -31.29
C GLU A 427 16.19 2.78 -32.17
N GLU A 428 16.62 1.51 -32.14
CA GLU A 428 17.68 0.99 -33.02
C GLU A 428 17.29 1.10 -34.50
N THR A 429 16.06 0.72 -34.85
CA THR A 429 15.58 0.79 -36.24
C THR A 429 15.51 2.22 -36.75
N THR A 430 15.13 3.18 -35.90
CA THR A 430 15.02 4.60 -36.29
C THR A 430 16.40 5.24 -36.48
N THR A 431 17.39 4.82 -35.68
CA THR A 431 18.78 5.32 -35.77
C THR A 431 19.52 4.79 -37.00
N ILE A 432 19.14 3.61 -37.52
CA ILE A 432 19.73 3.03 -38.73
C ILE A 432 19.20 3.70 -40.02
N VAL A 433 18.02 4.33 -39.96
CA VAL A 433 17.33 4.92 -41.11
C VAL A 433 17.56 6.44 -41.22
N SER A 434 18.12 7.08 -40.19
CA SER A 434 18.60 8.47 -40.18
C SER A 434 20.07 8.57 -40.56
#